data_AF-A0A2S2PPN5-F1
#
_entry.id   AF-A0A2S2PPN5-F1
#
_cell.length_a   1.000
_cell.length_b   1.000
_cell.length_c   1.000
_cell.angle_alpha   90.00
_cell.angle_beta   90.00
_cell.angle_gamma   90.00
#
_symmetry.space_group_name_H-M   'P 1'
#
loop_
_entity.id
_entity.type
_entity.pdbx_description
1 polymer ?
#
loop_
_entity_poly.entity_id
_entity_poly.type
_entity_poly.pdbx_seq_one_letter_code
_entity_poly.pdbx_strand_id
1 'polypeptide(L)'
;MHNGSRGVRRVDVHFYHRDVPDAGRPIYLDQKFGVRFIWATVQSTVDSYERSGKPGYVTGNPVLVTMSSKDAVKLRIPKTMNLPEPNGYGVCDVHTTGPRQFVNFLESVDVRCRVQVKHRSMQLSKRPEDHTTPGGGISFIDICNDIQNETMTVLGNYEGALVASLGDPDVSRWIPFVVVKPAAQQSPLTEHSCASVADGVHIRVLYSHVGPFDGPQATVLGVLANYTSSAVTVSGNGDRPAAVAEVPVRVTVVFVDLTRPPVRTFAEPPTYEFRLPEDFYYPFWSSGAGRPSRSVRKVHFVVVVVGLQLLLSYLHCDGPYSSRVPV
;
A
#
# COMPACT_ATOMS: atom_id res chain seq x y z
N MET A 1 3.17 -9.14 23.72
CA MET A 1 3.03 -10.33 22.84
C MET A 1 2.57 -11.50 23.70
N HIS A 2 1.45 -12.15 23.38
CA HIS A 2 0.99 -13.36 24.09
C HIS A 2 1.23 -14.57 23.17
N ASN A 3 2.01 -15.56 23.61
CA ASN A 3 2.47 -16.70 22.80
C ASN A 3 1.40 -17.79 22.55
N GLY A 4 0.09 -17.48 22.57
CA GLY A 4 -1.00 -18.39 22.17
C GLY A 4 -1.09 -19.79 22.85
N SER A 5 -0.17 -20.17 23.72
CA SER A 5 0.07 -21.56 24.16
C SER A 5 -0.90 -22.06 25.24
N ARG A 6 -1.77 -21.15 25.73
CA ARG A 6 -2.82 -21.42 26.72
C ARG A 6 -4.23 -21.15 26.19
N GLY A 7 -4.41 -21.01 24.87
CA GLY A 7 -5.71 -20.82 24.24
C GLY A 7 -6.55 -22.09 24.16
N VAL A 8 -7.76 -21.97 23.60
CA VAL A 8 -8.65 -23.09 23.28
C VAL A 8 -7.88 -24.12 22.44
N ARG A 9 -7.65 -25.32 22.99
CA ARG A 9 -6.85 -26.37 22.35
C ARG A 9 -7.66 -27.24 21.39
N ARG A 10 -8.97 -27.32 21.60
CA ARG A 10 -9.88 -28.16 20.83
C ARG A 10 -11.31 -27.64 20.99
N VAL A 11 -12.04 -27.61 19.88
CA VAL A 11 -13.49 -27.39 19.84
C VAL A 11 -14.05 -28.54 19.03
N ASP A 12 -14.89 -29.35 19.68
CA ASP A 12 -15.61 -30.41 18.99
C ASP A 12 -17.02 -29.91 18.69
N VAL A 13 -17.39 -29.91 17.41
CA VAL A 13 -18.72 -29.52 16.94
C VAL A 13 -19.40 -30.79 16.45
N HIS A 14 -20.57 -31.08 17.01
CA HIS A 14 -21.38 -32.23 16.62
C HIS A 14 -22.63 -31.74 15.88
N PHE A 15 -22.90 -32.34 14.73
CA PHE A 15 -24.08 -32.05 13.93
C PHE A 15 -25.01 -33.26 13.94
N TYR A 16 -26.30 -32.99 14.08
CA TYR A 16 -27.35 -33.98 13.93
C TYR A 16 -27.96 -33.81 12.54
N HIS A 17 -27.87 -34.84 11.71
CA HIS A 17 -28.51 -34.86 10.42
C HIS A 17 -30.00 -35.20 10.59
N ARG A 18 -30.85 -34.61 9.75
CA ARG A 18 -32.27 -34.95 9.64
C ARG A 18 -32.52 -35.46 8.24
N ASP A 19 -33.35 -36.51 8.13
CA ASP A 19 -33.75 -37.04 6.85
C ASP A 19 -34.55 -35.99 6.06
N VAL A 20 -34.15 -35.77 4.81
CA VAL A 20 -34.89 -34.92 3.88
C VAL A 20 -35.84 -35.84 3.10
N PRO A 21 -37.16 -35.61 3.14
CA PRO A 21 -38.11 -36.47 2.44
C PRO A 21 -37.87 -36.40 0.94
N ASP A 22 -37.88 -37.57 0.30
CA ASP A 22 -37.62 -37.73 -1.14
C ASP A 22 -38.74 -37.04 -1.95
N ALA A 23 -38.37 -35.96 -2.66
CA ALA A 23 -39.28 -35.16 -3.48
C ALA A 23 -39.27 -35.58 -4.97
N GLY A 24 -38.58 -36.69 -5.32
CA GLY A 24 -38.48 -37.15 -6.71
C GLY A 24 -37.68 -36.24 -7.63
N ARG A 25 -36.89 -35.31 -7.07
CA ARG A 25 -35.99 -34.39 -7.77
C ARG A 25 -34.63 -34.37 -7.08
N PRO A 26 -33.52 -34.20 -7.80
CA PRO A 26 -32.21 -34.07 -7.17
C PRO A 26 -32.18 -32.83 -6.27
N ILE A 27 -31.88 -33.04 -4.98
CA ILE A 27 -31.72 -32.00 -3.97
C ILE A 27 -30.22 -31.75 -3.81
N TYR A 28 -29.79 -30.52 -4.06
CA TYR A 28 -28.42 -30.08 -3.83
C TYR A 28 -28.38 -29.28 -2.53
N LEU A 29 -27.60 -29.76 -1.55
CA LEU A 29 -27.40 -29.10 -0.27
C LEU A 29 -26.00 -28.48 -0.26
N ASP A 30 -25.92 -27.17 -0.07
CA ASP A 30 -24.67 -26.47 0.21
C ASP A 30 -24.70 -25.98 1.67
N GLN A 31 -23.62 -26.23 2.40
CA GLN A 31 -23.48 -25.81 3.80
C GLN A 31 -22.13 -25.12 3.98
N LYS A 32 -22.18 -23.87 4.45
CA LYS A 32 -21.01 -23.08 4.79
C LYS A 32 -20.93 -22.87 6.28
N PHE A 33 -19.79 -23.23 6.87
CA PHE A 33 -19.52 -23.03 8.30
C PHE A 33 -18.43 -21.98 8.49
N GLY A 34 -18.49 -21.24 9.60
CA GLY A 34 -17.49 -20.24 9.96
C GLY A 34 -17.27 -20.24 11.47
N VAL A 35 -16.00 -20.13 11.88
CA VAL A 35 -15.60 -20.07 13.29
C VAL A 35 -15.02 -18.70 13.57
N ARG A 36 -15.47 -18.04 14.65
CA ARG A 36 -14.94 -16.74 15.09
C ARG A 36 -14.52 -16.81 16.55
N PHE A 37 -13.28 -16.44 16.84
CA PHE A 37 -12.75 -16.35 18.21
C PHE A 37 -12.82 -14.90 18.70
N ILE A 38 -13.39 -14.70 19.89
CA ILE A 38 -13.48 -13.39 20.56
C ILE A 38 -12.94 -13.49 21.99
N TRP A 39 -12.34 -12.41 22.48
CA TRP A 39 -11.80 -12.36 23.84
C TRP A 39 -12.93 -12.13 24.86
N ALA A 40 -13.00 -12.97 25.89
CA ALA A 40 -14.08 -12.94 26.89
C ALA A 40 -14.07 -11.68 27.80
N THR A 41 -12.92 -11.01 27.94
CA THR A 41 -12.72 -9.88 28.87
C THR A 41 -12.72 -8.50 28.21
N VAL A 42 -12.94 -8.42 26.90
CA VAL A 42 -12.95 -7.12 26.20
C VAL A 42 -14.38 -6.59 26.18
N GLN A 43 -14.72 -5.76 27.18
CA GLN A 43 -16.05 -5.15 27.33
C GLN A 43 -16.32 -3.99 26.35
N SER A 44 -15.43 -3.70 25.41
CA SER A 44 -15.57 -2.63 24.43
C SER A 44 -14.81 -2.94 23.14
N THR A 45 -15.55 -2.94 22.02
CA THR A 45 -15.15 -2.65 20.62
C THR A 45 -13.64 -2.54 20.33
N VAL A 46 -12.85 -3.60 20.58
CA VAL A 46 -11.56 -3.72 19.90
C VAL A 46 -11.91 -4.24 18.53
N ASP A 47 -11.99 -3.32 17.56
CA ASP A 47 -12.28 -3.64 16.17
C ASP A 47 -11.32 -4.72 15.67
N SER A 48 -11.81 -5.94 15.59
CA SER A 48 -11.11 -7.05 14.97
C SER A 48 -11.08 -6.77 13.47
N TYR A 49 -9.92 -6.44 12.94
CA TYR A 49 -9.70 -6.27 11.51
C TYR A 49 -9.06 -7.52 10.92
N GLU A 50 -9.38 -7.82 9.66
CA GLU A 50 -8.68 -8.84 8.90
C GLU A 50 -7.24 -8.40 8.63
N ARG A 51 -6.29 -9.33 8.78
CA ARG A 51 -4.88 -9.11 8.46
C ARG A 51 -4.58 -9.79 7.15
N SER A 52 -3.72 -9.17 6.36
CA SER A 52 -3.21 -9.81 5.15
C SER A 52 -1.99 -10.70 5.41
N GLY A 53 -1.30 -10.47 6.54
CA GLY A 53 -0.26 -11.33 7.11
C GLY A 53 0.55 -10.59 8.19
N LYS A 54 1.59 -11.23 8.74
CA LYS A 54 2.54 -10.59 9.68
C LYS A 54 3.84 -11.40 9.86
N PRO A 55 5.02 -10.91 9.41
CA PRO A 55 5.19 -9.82 8.44
C PRO A 55 4.81 -10.28 7.02
N GLY A 56 4.42 -9.34 6.17
CA GLY A 56 4.22 -9.57 4.74
C GLY A 56 2.80 -9.99 4.35
N TYR A 57 2.44 -9.73 3.09
CA TYR A 57 1.17 -10.14 2.51
C TYR A 57 1.15 -11.63 2.18
N VAL A 58 0.00 -12.26 2.42
CA VAL A 58 -0.29 -13.63 1.98
C VAL A 58 -1.23 -13.57 0.78
N THR A 59 -0.95 -14.37 -0.24
CA THR A 59 -1.80 -14.49 -1.44
C THR A 59 -3.24 -14.86 -1.07
N GLY A 60 -4.21 -14.21 -1.71
CA GLY A 60 -5.64 -14.44 -1.47
C GLY A 60 -6.21 -13.70 -0.25
N ASN A 61 -5.37 -13.08 0.58
CA ASN A 61 -5.84 -12.24 1.67
C ASN A 61 -6.06 -10.78 1.22
N PRO A 62 -6.93 -10.00 1.90
CA PRO A 62 -7.31 -8.67 1.44
C PRO A 62 -6.16 -7.66 1.49
N VAL A 63 -6.11 -6.75 0.51
CA VAL A 63 -5.25 -5.57 0.54
C VAL A 63 -5.80 -4.58 1.58
N LEU A 64 -4.93 -4.07 2.45
CA LEU A 64 -5.34 -3.18 3.55
C LEU A 64 -5.07 -1.72 3.20
N VAL A 65 -6.11 -0.89 3.31
CA VAL A 65 -6.07 0.54 3.03
C VAL A 65 -6.63 1.37 4.19
N THR A 66 -6.19 2.62 4.30
CA THR A 66 -6.77 3.61 5.20
C THR A 66 -6.75 4.99 4.53
N MET A 67 -7.53 5.93 5.07
CA MET A 67 -7.55 7.31 4.57
C MET A 67 -6.77 8.21 5.52
N SER A 68 -5.86 9.01 4.98
CA SER A 68 -5.19 10.06 5.73
C SER A 68 -6.24 11.05 6.27
N SER A 69 -6.28 11.21 7.59
CA SER A 69 -7.10 12.22 8.26
C SER A 69 -6.18 13.32 8.79
N LYS A 70 -6.68 14.56 8.87
CA LYS A 70 -5.94 15.70 9.43
C LYS A 70 -5.46 15.44 10.88
N ASP A 71 -6.06 14.47 11.57
CA ASP A 71 -5.60 13.97 12.86
C ASP A 71 -4.69 12.76 12.67
N ALA A 72 -3.39 13.02 12.50
CA ALA A 72 -2.34 12.00 12.30
C ALA A 72 -2.20 10.99 13.46
N VAL A 73 -2.82 11.27 14.62
CA VAL A 73 -2.72 10.44 15.84
C VAL A 73 -3.78 9.32 15.89
N LYS A 74 -4.81 9.39 15.04
CA LYS A 74 -5.81 8.32 14.87
C LYS A 74 -5.69 7.77 13.46
N LEU A 75 -4.68 6.97 13.16
CA LEU A 75 -4.79 6.11 11.99
C LEU A 75 -5.99 5.21 12.20
N ARG A 76 -7.02 5.49 11.39
CA ARG A 76 -8.27 4.76 11.37
C ARG A 76 -7.96 3.29 11.15
N ILE A 77 -8.72 2.45 11.85
CA ILE A 77 -8.75 1.00 11.71
C ILE A 77 -8.58 0.64 10.22
N PRO A 78 -7.62 -0.24 9.88
CA PRO A 78 -7.41 -0.66 8.50
C PRO A 78 -8.72 -1.19 7.91
N LYS A 79 -8.99 -0.83 6.66
CA LYS A 79 -10.12 -1.36 5.91
C LYS A 79 -9.59 -2.24 4.78
N THR A 80 -10.37 -3.24 4.40
CA THR A 80 -10.11 -3.97 3.16
C THR A 80 -10.34 -3.04 1.98
N MET A 81 -9.47 -3.14 0.98
CA MET A 81 -9.65 -2.45 -0.28
C MET A 81 -10.75 -3.14 -1.08
N ASN A 82 -11.74 -2.35 -1.47
CA ASN A 82 -12.96 -2.85 -2.08
C ASN A 82 -13.25 -2.07 -3.37
N LEU A 83 -13.73 -2.78 -4.40
CA LEU A 83 -14.16 -2.23 -5.68
C LEU A 83 -15.69 -2.27 -5.77
N PRO A 84 -16.32 -1.46 -6.65
CA PRO A 84 -17.74 -1.60 -6.91
C PRO A 84 -18.04 -2.99 -7.50
N GLU A 85 -19.24 -3.51 -7.22
CA GLU A 85 -19.71 -4.78 -7.76
C GLU A 85 -20.95 -4.51 -8.61
N PRO A 86 -20.99 -4.96 -9.88
CA PRO A 86 -22.17 -4.81 -10.71
C PRO A 86 -23.32 -5.68 -10.17
N ASN A 87 -24.52 -5.12 -10.16
CA ASN A 87 -25.72 -5.92 -9.93
C ASN A 87 -26.01 -6.84 -11.13
N GLY A 88 -27.06 -7.68 -11.03
CA GLY A 88 -27.46 -8.61 -12.09
C GLY A 88 -27.80 -7.96 -13.45
N TYR A 89 -27.94 -6.63 -13.51
CA TYR A 89 -28.19 -5.86 -14.73
C TYR A 89 -26.93 -5.13 -15.26
N GLY A 90 -25.77 -5.34 -14.64
CA GLY A 90 -24.51 -4.70 -15.00
C GLY A 90 -24.43 -3.23 -14.59
N VAL A 91 -25.22 -2.81 -13.59
CA VAL A 91 -25.21 -1.44 -13.04
C VAL A 91 -24.44 -1.43 -11.73
N CYS A 92 -23.58 -0.42 -11.54
CA CYS A 92 -22.94 -0.16 -10.26
C CYS A 92 -23.79 0.82 -9.47
N ASP A 93 -24.47 0.31 -8.45
CA ASP A 93 -25.38 1.09 -7.62
C ASP A 93 -24.60 2.04 -6.70
N VAL A 94 -24.81 3.33 -6.88
CA VAL A 94 -24.10 4.42 -6.18
C VAL A 94 -24.44 4.48 -4.68
N HIS A 95 -25.68 4.11 -4.32
CA HIS A 95 -26.23 4.33 -2.98
C HIS A 95 -26.45 3.06 -2.16
N THR A 96 -26.19 1.88 -2.70
CA THR A 96 -26.32 0.64 -1.93
C THR A 96 -25.01 0.27 -1.26
N THR A 97 -25.08 -0.05 0.04
CA THR A 97 -24.07 -0.80 0.77
C THR A 97 -24.08 -2.28 0.35
N GLY A 98 -24.16 -2.55 -0.95
CA GLY A 98 -24.17 -3.88 -1.52
C GLY A 98 -22.83 -4.60 -1.28
N PRO A 99 -22.76 -5.89 -1.66
CA PRO A 99 -21.49 -6.60 -1.66
C PRO A 99 -20.50 -5.80 -2.52
N ARG A 100 -19.25 -5.75 -2.06
CA ARG A 100 -18.17 -5.11 -2.78
C ARG A 100 -17.15 -6.18 -3.12
N GLN A 101 -16.59 -6.08 -4.31
CA GLN A 101 -15.51 -6.96 -4.72
C GLN A 101 -14.26 -6.65 -3.90
N PHE A 102 -13.83 -7.60 -3.05
CA PHE A 102 -12.58 -7.48 -2.32
C PHE A 102 -11.39 -7.52 -3.29
N VAL A 103 -10.38 -6.70 -3.00
CA VAL A 103 -9.08 -6.76 -3.66
C VAL A 103 -8.17 -7.64 -2.80
N ASN A 104 -7.97 -8.88 -3.22
CA ASN A 104 -7.06 -9.80 -2.57
C ASN A 104 -5.66 -9.72 -3.18
N PHE A 105 -4.64 -9.94 -2.36
CA PHE A 105 -3.25 -9.86 -2.78
C PHE A 105 -2.93 -10.93 -3.84
N LEU A 106 -2.35 -10.48 -4.96
CA LEU A 106 -2.07 -11.25 -6.20
C LEU A 106 -3.30 -11.75 -6.97
N GLU A 107 -4.51 -11.31 -6.62
CA GLU A 107 -5.73 -11.59 -7.39
C GLU A 107 -6.12 -10.34 -8.17
N SER A 108 -5.66 -10.23 -9.42
CA SER A 108 -5.97 -9.09 -10.28
C SER A 108 -7.46 -9.08 -10.66
N VAL A 109 -8.06 -7.89 -10.69
CA VAL A 109 -9.51 -7.71 -10.91
C VAL A 109 -9.76 -6.69 -12.02
N ASP A 110 -10.74 -6.96 -12.89
CA ASP A 110 -11.27 -6.03 -13.92
C ASP A 110 -12.80 -5.97 -13.78
N VAL A 111 -13.30 -4.88 -13.21
CA VAL A 111 -14.73 -4.61 -13.05
C VAL A 111 -15.19 -3.65 -14.15
N ARG A 112 -16.30 -4.01 -14.80
CA ARG A 112 -16.99 -3.16 -15.79
C ARG A 112 -18.46 -3.09 -15.46
N CYS A 113 -19.01 -1.88 -15.42
CA CYS A 113 -20.42 -1.66 -15.14
C CYS A 113 -20.87 -0.29 -15.67
N ARG A 114 -22.15 0.01 -15.53
CA ARG A 114 -22.71 1.33 -15.88
C ARG A 114 -23.15 2.06 -14.61
N VAL A 115 -22.83 3.34 -14.51
CA VAL A 115 -23.40 4.24 -13.52
C VAL A 115 -24.59 4.96 -14.15
N GLN A 116 -25.75 4.84 -13.53
CA GLN A 116 -26.98 5.48 -14.03
C GLN A 116 -27.32 6.68 -13.15
N VAL A 117 -27.29 7.87 -13.74
CA VAL A 117 -27.62 9.12 -13.06
C VAL A 117 -28.96 9.61 -13.58
N LYS A 118 -29.97 9.63 -12.69
CA LYS A 118 -31.34 10.03 -13.01
C LYS A 118 -31.62 11.40 -12.42
N HIS A 119 -31.98 12.37 -13.27
CA HIS A 119 -32.31 13.71 -12.81
C HIS A 119 -33.76 14.08 -13.14
N ARG A 120 -34.57 14.39 -12.11
CA ARG A 120 -36.04 14.57 -12.23
C ARG A 120 -36.48 15.94 -12.77
N SER A 121 -35.55 16.86 -13.00
CA SER A 121 -35.85 18.26 -13.33
C SER A 121 -35.09 18.65 -14.59
N MET A 122 -35.49 18.07 -15.72
CA MET A 122 -35.10 18.55 -17.03
C MET A 122 -36.26 19.29 -17.67
N GLN A 123 -36.31 20.60 -17.50
CA GLN A 123 -36.81 21.46 -18.57
C GLN A 123 -35.59 21.80 -19.43
N LEU A 124 -35.24 20.90 -20.36
CA LEU A 124 -34.29 21.25 -21.42
C LEU A 124 -35.00 22.27 -22.31
N SER A 125 -34.54 23.52 -22.28
CA SER A 125 -35.11 24.69 -22.97
C SER A 125 -36.27 25.40 -22.25
N LYS A 126 -35.98 26.59 -21.73
CA LYS A 126 -36.88 27.73 -21.99
C LYS A 126 -36.21 28.55 -23.10
N ARG A 127 -36.91 28.74 -24.22
CA ARG A 127 -36.59 29.79 -25.20
C ARG A 127 -36.55 31.15 -24.48
N PRO A 128 -35.75 32.14 -24.94
CA PRO A 128 -35.58 33.42 -24.25
C PRO A 128 -36.81 34.36 -24.21
N GLU A 129 -38.04 33.88 -24.46
CA GLU A 129 -39.17 34.77 -24.77
C GLU A 129 -40.42 34.59 -23.91
N ASP A 130 -40.38 33.88 -22.78
CA ASP A 130 -41.54 33.83 -21.88
C ASP A 130 -41.18 34.22 -20.44
N HIS A 131 -41.47 35.47 -20.10
CA HIS A 131 -41.22 36.12 -18.81
C HIS A 131 -42.18 35.68 -17.69
N THR A 132 -42.95 34.61 -17.85
CA THR A 132 -44.08 34.33 -16.96
C THR A 132 -43.93 33.03 -16.16
N THR A 133 -42.83 32.85 -15.42
CA THR A 133 -42.75 32.05 -14.16
C THR A 133 -41.31 31.91 -13.65
N PRO A 134 -41.01 32.14 -12.36
CA PRO A 134 -39.71 31.82 -11.74
C PRO A 134 -39.67 30.33 -11.39
N GLY A 135 -39.57 29.46 -12.40
CA GLY A 135 -39.34 28.03 -12.21
C GLY A 135 -37.84 27.76 -12.18
N GLY A 136 -37.33 27.24 -11.05
CA GLY A 136 -35.92 26.88 -10.87
C GLY A 136 -35.48 25.77 -11.83
N GLY A 137 -34.99 26.14 -13.01
CA GLY A 137 -34.30 25.24 -13.92
C GLY A 137 -32.91 24.93 -13.39
N ILE A 138 -32.49 23.67 -13.49
CA ILE A 138 -31.15 23.23 -13.11
C ILE A 138 -30.24 23.41 -14.32
N SER A 139 -29.05 23.97 -14.13
CA SER A 139 -28.14 24.25 -15.24
C SER A 139 -27.54 22.95 -15.80
N PHE A 140 -27.17 22.95 -17.08
CA PHE A 140 -26.50 21.80 -17.68
C PHE A 140 -25.13 21.50 -17.03
N ILE A 141 -24.50 22.53 -16.46
CA ILE A 141 -23.26 22.41 -15.70
C ILE A 141 -23.50 21.62 -14.40
N ASP A 142 -24.60 21.88 -13.71
CA ASP A 142 -24.96 21.15 -12.49
C ASP A 142 -25.21 19.67 -12.79
N ILE A 143 -25.85 19.37 -13.92
CA ILE A 143 -26.04 17.98 -14.39
C ILE A 143 -24.70 17.27 -14.60
N CYS A 144 -23.73 17.93 -15.24
CA CYS A 144 -22.40 17.34 -15.41
C CYS A 144 -21.65 17.16 -14.10
N ASN A 145 -21.81 18.08 -13.15
CA ASN A 145 -21.24 17.97 -11.80
C ASN A 145 -21.86 16.81 -11.02
N ASP A 146 -23.18 16.61 -11.13
CA ASP A 146 -23.88 15.48 -10.51
C ASP A 146 -23.41 14.16 -11.11
N ILE A 147 -23.31 14.08 -12.45
CA ILE A 147 -22.77 12.90 -13.14
C ILE A 147 -21.35 12.59 -12.67
N GLN A 148 -20.50 13.62 -12.59
CA GLN A 148 -19.13 13.48 -12.12
C GLN A 148 -19.07 12.99 -10.67
N ASN A 149 -19.90 13.55 -9.77
CA ASN A 149 -19.93 13.18 -8.37
C ASN A 149 -20.41 11.73 -8.18
N GLU A 150 -21.54 11.37 -8.78
CA GLU A 150 -22.09 10.02 -8.73
C GLU A 150 -21.08 9.00 -9.29
N THR A 151 -20.44 9.32 -10.42
CA THR A 151 -19.43 8.41 -10.99
C THR A 151 -18.19 8.28 -10.09
N MET A 152 -17.73 9.38 -9.48
CA MET A 152 -16.59 9.35 -8.55
C MET A 152 -16.88 8.61 -7.25
N THR A 153 -18.13 8.58 -6.79
CA THR A 153 -18.49 7.77 -5.61
C THR A 153 -18.35 6.27 -5.89
N VAL A 154 -18.57 5.83 -7.14
CA VAL A 154 -18.41 4.43 -7.58
C VAL A 154 -16.94 4.10 -7.83
N LEU A 155 -16.21 4.97 -8.55
CA LEU A 155 -14.77 4.77 -8.81
C LEU A 155 -13.93 4.85 -7.53
N GLY A 156 -14.43 5.54 -6.50
CA GLY A 156 -13.73 5.83 -5.26
C GLY A 156 -12.78 7.00 -5.40
N ASN A 157 -12.55 7.71 -4.29
CA ASN A 157 -11.53 8.75 -4.20
C ASN A 157 -10.30 8.21 -3.46
N TYR A 158 -9.21 7.97 -4.20
CA TYR A 158 -7.94 7.49 -3.65
C TYR A 158 -6.99 8.62 -3.23
N GLU A 159 -7.41 9.88 -3.34
CA GLU A 159 -6.60 11.02 -2.90
C GLU A 159 -6.43 11.01 -1.37
N GLY A 160 -5.18 10.93 -0.91
CA GLY A 160 -4.86 10.76 0.51
C GLY A 160 -5.07 9.34 1.04
N ALA A 161 -5.33 8.35 0.18
CA ALA A 161 -5.37 6.95 0.57
C ALA A 161 -3.96 6.42 0.86
N LEU A 162 -3.89 5.47 1.78
CA LEU A 162 -2.67 4.82 2.26
C LEU A 162 -2.87 3.31 2.18
N VAL A 163 -1.85 2.57 1.78
CA VAL A 163 -1.81 1.10 1.78
C VAL A 163 -0.84 0.60 2.86
N ALA A 164 -1.18 -0.48 3.55
CA ALA A 164 -0.24 -1.12 4.47
C ALA A 164 0.89 -1.79 3.67
N SER A 165 2.15 -1.56 4.01
CA SER A 165 3.28 -2.17 3.30
C SER A 165 3.43 -3.67 3.59
N LEU A 166 3.19 -4.10 4.83
CA LEU A 166 3.44 -5.47 5.31
C LEU A 166 2.17 -6.30 5.59
N GLY A 167 1.00 -5.84 5.16
CA GLY A 167 -0.25 -6.58 5.38
C GLY A 167 -0.73 -6.57 6.83
N ASP A 168 -0.13 -5.74 7.69
CA ASP A 168 -0.58 -5.44 9.05
C ASP A 168 -0.84 -3.94 9.22
N PRO A 169 -1.66 -3.52 10.18
CA PRO A 169 -1.97 -2.10 10.36
C PRO A 169 -1.02 -1.38 11.31
N ASP A 170 0.18 -1.90 11.52
CA ASP A 170 1.18 -1.16 12.27
C ASP A 170 1.46 0.14 11.49
N VAL A 171 1.12 1.26 12.14
CA VAL A 171 1.11 2.62 11.60
C VAL A 171 2.45 3.04 10.99
N SER A 172 3.54 2.38 11.41
CA SER A 172 4.90 2.74 11.01
C SER A 172 5.20 2.55 9.51
N ARG A 173 4.39 1.81 8.72
CA ARG A 173 4.69 1.50 7.32
C ARG A 173 3.49 1.60 6.36
N TRP A 174 2.74 2.69 6.44
CA TRP A 174 1.72 3.03 5.44
C TRP A 174 2.34 3.82 4.27
N ILE A 175 2.01 3.43 3.05
CA ILE A 175 2.52 4.05 1.82
C ILE A 175 1.38 4.80 1.13
N PRO A 176 1.56 6.08 0.74
CA PRO A 176 0.52 6.83 0.05
C PRO A 176 0.27 6.31 -1.37
N PHE A 177 -0.98 6.38 -1.78
CA PHE A 177 -1.37 6.19 -3.17
C PHE A 177 -0.84 7.37 -4.00
N VAL A 178 -0.19 7.06 -5.11
CA VAL A 178 0.09 8.06 -6.14
C VAL A 178 -1.13 8.13 -7.05
N VAL A 179 -1.79 9.27 -7.08
CA VAL A 179 -2.99 9.49 -7.89
C VAL A 179 -2.65 10.32 -9.12
N VAL A 180 -2.95 9.79 -10.31
CA VAL A 180 -2.83 10.49 -11.58
C VAL A 180 -4.23 10.83 -12.05
N LYS A 181 -4.55 12.12 -12.14
CA LYS A 181 -5.82 12.63 -12.65
C LYS A 181 -5.73 12.79 -14.18
N PRO A 182 -6.84 12.62 -14.91
CA PRO A 182 -6.85 12.87 -16.35
C PRO A 182 -6.51 14.34 -16.63
N ALA A 183 -5.90 14.59 -17.78
CA ALA A 183 -5.63 15.96 -18.22
C ALA A 183 -6.95 16.72 -18.38
N ALA A 184 -6.98 17.97 -17.92
CA ALA A 184 -8.16 18.82 -18.09
C ALA A 184 -8.41 19.04 -19.59
N GLN A 185 -9.42 18.38 -20.15
CA GLN A 185 -9.81 18.57 -21.54
C GLN A 185 -10.70 19.81 -21.66
N GLN A 186 -10.16 20.85 -22.29
CA GLN A 186 -10.92 22.02 -22.75
C GLN A 186 -11.60 21.68 -24.08
N SER A 187 -12.52 20.73 -24.09
CA SER A 187 -13.34 20.46 -25.28
C SER A 187 -14.56 21.39 -25.28
N PRO A 188 -14.96 21.95 -26.43
CA PRO A 188 -16.21 22.70 -26.50
C PRO A 188 -17.35 21.77 -26.09
N LEU A 189 -18.11 22.13 -25.04
CA LEU A 189 -19.33 21.42 -24.70
C LEU A 189 -20.27 21.51 -25.91
N THR A 190 -20.54 20.38 -26.55
CA THR A 190 -21.70 20.28 -27.43
C THR A 190 -22.96 20.40 -26.57
N GLU A 191 -24.00 21.04 -27.10
CA GLU A 191 -25.34 21.04 -26.49
C GLU A 191 -25.68 19.59 -26.11
N HIS A 192 -25.78 19.30 -24.81
CA HIS A 192 -26.13 17.99 -24.23
C HIS A 192 -25.00 16.97 -24.00
N SER A 193 -23.72 17.35 -23.98
CA SER A 193 -22.65 16.45 -23.52
C SER A 193 -21.71 17.04 -22.45
N CYS A 194 -21.30 16.19 -21.51
CA CYS A 194 -20.29 16.48 -20.51
C CYS A 194 -18.92 16.04 -21.03
N ALA A 195 -18.00 16.97 -21.26
CA ALA A 195 -16.77 16.72 -22.02
C ALA A 195 -15.74 15.78 -21.35
N SER A 196 -15.63 15.83 -20.01
CA SER A 196 -14.59 15.09 -19.28
C SER A 196 -15.16 14.53 -17.98
N VAL A 197 -16.00 13.50 -18.11
CA VAL A 197 -16.50 12.72 -16.98
C VAL A 197 -15.50 11.61 -16.67
N ALA A 198 -15.14 11.42 -15.39
CA ALA A 198 -14.28 10.30 -15.00
C ALA A 198 -15.01 8.97 -15.27
N ASP A 199 -14.39 8.08 -16.05
CA ASP A 199 -15.02 6.83 -16.49
C ASP A 199 -14.20 5.59 -16.11
N GLY A 200 -13.08 5.76 -15.42
CA GLY A 200 -12.30 4.62 -15.00
C GLY A 200 -11.15 4.93 -14.07
N VAL A 201 -10.66 3.88 -13.43
CA VAL A 201 -9.45 3.92 -12.63
C VAL A 201 -8.64 2.63 -12.81
N HIS A 202 -7.38 2.80 -13.17
CA HIS A 202 -6.39 1.74 -13.32
C HIS A 202 -5.42 1.75 -12.15
N ILE A 203 -5.53 0.76 -11.28
CA ILE A 203 -4.75 0.64 -10.06
C ILE A 203 -3.65 -0.39 -10.26
N ARG A 204 -2.39 0.02 -10.02
CA ARG A 204 -1.22 -0.87 -10.01
C ARG A 204 -0.68 -0.96 -8.60
N VAL A 205 -0.71 -2.17 -8.03
CA VAL A 205 -0.08 -2.47 -6.75
C VAL A 205 1.31 -3.02 -7.03
N LEU A 206 2.33 -2.24 -6.69
CA LEU A 206 3.73 -2.61 -6.84
C LEU A 206 4.18 -3.35 -5.59
N TYR A 207 4.71 -4.56 -5.75
CA TYR A 207 5.18 -5.37 -4.62
C TYR A 207 6.53 -6.00 -4.91
N SER A 208 7.21 -6.48 -3.87
CA SER A 208 8.39 -7.32 -4.00
C SER A 208 8.48 -8.34 -2.86
N HIS A 209 9.23 -9.41 -3.08
CA HIS A 209 9.61 -10.37 -2.06
C HIS A 209 10.94 -9.94 -1.43
N VAL A 210 10.93 -9.69 -0.12
CA VAL A 210 12.09 -9.21 0.64
C VAL A 210 12.37 -10.14 1.81
N GLY A 211 13.63 -10.50 2.00
CA GLY A 211 14.09 -11.32 3.11
C GLY A 211 15.07 -12.41 2.68
N PRO A 212 15.25 -13.44 3.53
CA PRO A 212 16.04 -14.61 3.22
C PRO A 212 15.57 -15.32 1.95
N PHE A 213 16.50 -15.99 1.26
CA PHE A 213 16.20 -16.72 0.02
C PHE A 213 15.19 -17.85 0.21
N ASP A 214 15.22 -18.50 1.37
CA ASP A 214 14.40 -19.65 1.76
C ASP A 214 13.03 -19.28 2.33
N GLY A 215 12.76 -18.00 2.58
CA GLY A 215 11.48 -17.55 3.13
C GLY A 215 11.26 -16.04 2.99
N PRO A 216 11.23 -15.50 1.75
CA PRO A 216 11.04 -14.07 1.56
C PRO A 216 9.59 -13.67 1.84
N GLN A 217 9.39 -12.42 2.25
CA GLN A 217 8.09 -11.87 2.63
C GLN A 217 7.62 -10.89 1.57
N ALA A 218 6.35 -11.03 1.14
CA ALA A 218 5.78 -10.10 0.16
C ALA A 218 5.49 -8.74 0.83
N THR A 219 6.02 -7.68 0.25
CA THR A 219 5.84 -6.31 0.73
C THR A 219 5.30 -5.44 -0.40
N VAL A 220 4.27 -4.64 -0.11
CA VAL A 220 3.81 -3.60 -1.02
C VAL A 220 4.78 -2.42 -0.93
N LEU A 221 5.26 -1.97 -2.09
CA LEU A 221 6.20 -0.87 -2.25
C LEU A 221 5.52 0.43 -2.67
N GLY A 222 4.34 0.34 -3.29
CA GLY A 222 3.58 1.51 -3.73
C GLY A 222 2.32 1.12 -4.46
N VAL A 223 1.40 2.08 -4.56
CA VAL A 223 0.15 1.93 -5.32
C VAL A 223 -0.03 3.15 -6.20
N LEU A 224 -0.33 2.91 -7.48
CA LEU A 224 -0.58 3.95 -8.47
C LEU A 224 -2.02 3.82 -8.96
N ALA A 225 -2.84 4.86 -8.74
CA ALA A 225 -4.21 4.95 -9.24
C ALA A 225 -4.25 5.97 -10.39
N ASN A 226 -4.48 5.49 -11.61
CA ASN A 226 -4.55 6.33 -12.81
C ASN A 226 -6.00 6.44 -13.29
N TYR A 227 -6.57 7.64 -13.23
CA TYR A 227 -7.94 7.89 -13.64
C TYR A 227 -8.03 8.22 -15.14
N THR A 228 -9.10 7.75 -15.77
CA THR A 228 -9.46 8.07 -17.16
C THR A 228 -10.72 8.94 -17.20
N SER A 229 -10.89 9.69 -18.28
CA SER A 229 -12.11 10.45 -18.53
C SER A 229 -12.56 10.35 -19.99
N SER A 230 -13.86 10.47 -20.21
CA SER A 230 -14.49 10.49 -21.51
C SER A 230 -15.69 11.44 -21.55
N ALA A 231 -16.15 11.76 -22.77
CA ALA A 231 -17.32 12.57 -22.97
C ALA A 231 -18.60 11.73 -22.81
N VAL A 232 -19.56 12.23 -22.04
CA VAL A 232 -20.83 11.56 -21.74
C VAL A 232 -21.98 12.38 -22.31
N THR A 233 -22.83 11.76 -23.13
CA THR A 233 -24.05 12.39 -23.64
C THR A 233 -25.18 12.21 -22.64
N VAL A 234 -25.95 13.28 -22.43
CA VAL A 234 -27.12 13.25 -21.54
C VAL A 234 -28.38 13.15 -22.40
N SER A 235 -29.09 12.02 -22.28
CA SER A 235 -30.33 11.82 -23.02
C SER A 235 -31.52 12.42 -22.26
N GLY A 236 -32.20 13.36 -22.90
CA GLY A 236 -33.46 13.94 -22.45
C GLY A 236 -34.45 13.96 -23.61
N ASN A 237 -35.39 13.01 -23.65
CA ASN A 237 -36.49 13.10 -24.60
C ASN A 237 -37.50 14.12 -24.08
N GLY A 238 -38.00 15.02 -24.94
CA GLY A 238 -39.05 15.99 -24.60
C GLY A 238 -40.33 15.37 -24.00
N ASP A 239 -40.53 14.06 -24.18
CA ASP A 239 -41.65 13.29 -23.62
C ASP A 239 -41.33 12.55 -22.29
N ARG A 240 -40.07 12.57 -21.82
CA ARG A 240 -39.67 11.97 -20.53
C ARG A 240 -39.33 13.06 -19.53
N PRO A 241 -39.97 13.09 -18.34
CA PRO A 241 -39.73 14.14 -17.34
C PRO A 241 -38.35 14.07 -16.66
N ALA A 242 -37.49 13.09 -17.01
CA ALA A 242 -36.22 12.88 -16.35
C ALA A 242 -35.07 12.66 -17.34
N ALA A 243 -33.97 13.38 -17.12
CA ALA A 243 -32.66 13.07 -17.71
C ALA A 243 -32.23 11.68 -17.30
N VAL A 244 -31.66 10.92 -18.23
CA VAL A 244 -30.84 9.77 -17.86
C VAL A 244 -29.50 9.86 -18.57
N ALA A 245 -28.43 9.84 -17.78
CA ALA A 245 -27.08 9.63 -18.27
C ALA A 245 -26.61 8.24 -17.82
N GLU A 246 -26.02 7.50 -18.76
CA GLU A 246 -25.37 6.23 -18.49
C GLU A 246 -23.87 6.38 -18.74
N VAL A 247 -23.07 6.23 -17.69
CA VAL A 247 -21.62 6.31 -17.78
C VAL A 247 -21.04 4.89 -17.70
N PRO A 248 -20.44 4.35 -18.77
CA PRO A 248 -19.72 3.10 -18.69
C PRO A 248 -18.45 3.32 -17.84
N VAL A 249 -18.29 2.56 -16.77
CA VAL A 249 -17.12 2.65 -15.91
C VAL A 249 -16.28 1.38 -15.93
N ARG A 250 -14.96 1.55 -15.81
CA ARG A 250 -14.00 0.45 -15.70
C ARG A 250 -13.03 0.65 -14.54
N VAL A 251 -13.00 -0.31 -13.63
CA VAL A 251 -12.10 -0.32 -12.47
C VAL A 251 -11.19 -1.53 -12.58
N THR A 252 -9.88 -1.33 -12.60
CA THR A 252 -8.92 -2.44 -12.68
C THR A 252 -7.91 -2.37 -11.56
N VAL A 253 -7.53 -3.52 -11.03
CA VAL A 253 -6.41 -3.68 -10.10
C VAL A 253 -5.49 -4.77 -10.63
N VAL A 254 -4.21 -4.45 -10.77
CA VAL A 254 -3.19 -5.41 -11.16
C VAL A 254 -2.01 -5.36 -10.20
N PHE A 255 -1.38 -6.51 -9.99
CA PHE A 255 -0.19 -6.64 -9.16
C PHE A 255 1.06 -6.73 -10.03
N VAL A 256 2.06 -5.91 -9.73
CA VAL A 256 3.33 -5.83 -10.48
C VAL A 256 4.47 -6.26 -9.57
N ASP A 257 5.14 -7.34 -9.96
CA ASP A 257 6.30 -7.86 -9.24
C ASP A 257 7.56 -7.06 -9.57
N LEU A 258 8.19 -6.50 -8.53
CA LEU A 258 9.46 -5.78 -8.58
C LEU A 258 10.58 -6.53 -7.82
N THR A 259 10.39 -7.82 -7.54
CA THR A 259 11.38 -8.68 -6.87
C THR A 259 12.66 -8.73 -7.70
N ARG A 260 13.79 -8.46 -7.06
CA ARG A 260 15.11 -8.60 -7.67
C ARG A 260 15.68 -9.99 -7.34
N PRO A 261 16.53 -10.55 -8.22
CA PRO A 261 17.22 -11.79 -7.91
C PRO A 261 18.02 -11.68 -6.59
N PRO A 262 18.07 -12.75 -5.78
CA PRO A 262 18.80 -12.78 -4.53
C PRO A 262 20.30 -12.61 -4.79
N VAL A 263 20.95 -11.74 -4.00
CA VAL A 263 22.39 -11.55 -4.03
C VAL A 263 23.03 -12.45 -2.98
N ARG A 264 24.03 -13.23 -3.36
CA ARG A 264 24.80 -14.04 -2.40
C ARG A 264 25.70 -13.12 -1.57
N THR A 265 25.38 -12.97 -0.29
CA THR A 265 26.25 -12.32 0.69
C THR A 265 26.99 -13.40 1.46
N PHE A 266 28.31 -13.38 1.40
CA PHE A 266 29.14 -14.23 2.26
C PHE A 266 29.27 -13.56 3.62
N ALA A 267 29.28 -14.36 4.69
CA ALA A 267 29.64 -13.85 6.01
C ALA A 267 31.06 -13.29 5.95
N GLU A 268 31.30 -12.19 6.66
CA GLU A 268 32.67 -11.73 6.87
C GLU A 268 33.47 -12.85 7.55
N PRO A 269 34.71 -13.11 7.11
CA PRO A 269 35.55 -14.09 7.78
C PRO A 269 35.63 -13.74 9.27
N PRO A 270 35.50 -14.72 10.18
CA PRO A 270 35.63 -14.43 11.60
C PRO A 270 37.01 -13.82 11.87
N THR A 271 37.03 -12.73 12.63
CA THR A 271 38.27 -12.16 13.16
C THR A 271 38.76 -13.07 14.28
N TYR A 272 39.83 -13.82 14.01
CA TYR A 272 40.49 -14.61 15.05
C TYR A 272 41.41 -13.71 15.88
N GLU A 273 41.02 -13.39 17.10
CA GLU A 273 41.96 -12.87 18.11
C GLU A 273 42.77 -14.04 18.69
N PHE A 274 43.87 -14.40 18.03
CA PHE A 274 44.85 -15.31 18.63
C PHE A 274 45.59 -14.57 19.75
N ARG A 275 45.12 -14.71 20.99
CA ARG A 275 45.91 -14.33 22.17
C ARG A 275 46.76 -15.53 22.59
N LEU A 276 48.07 -15.38 22.48
CA LEU A 276 48.99 -16.34 23.09
C LEU A 276 48.80 -16.30 24.62
N PRO A 277 48.76 -17.46 25.30
CA PRO A 277 48.87 -17.49 26.76
C PRO A 277 50.15 -16.77 27.21
N GLU A 278 50.11 -16.08 28.35
CA GLU A 278 51.26 -15.30 28.86
C GLU A 278 52.54 -16.14 29.03
N ASP A 279 52.40 -17.47 29.14
CA ASP A 279 53.48 -18.43 29.37
C ASP A 279 53.82 -19.29 28.14
N PHE A 280 53.85 -18.71 26.93
CA PHE A 280 54.29 -19.44 25.73
C PHE A 280 55.82 -19.74 25.73
N TYR A 281 56.61 -19.12 26.60
CA TYR A 281 58.05 -19.30 26.71
C TYR A 281 58.46 -19.80 28.10
N TYR A 282 58.19 -21.07 28.40
CA TYR A 282 58.92 -21.76 29.46
C TYR A 282 60.33 -22.10 28.95
N PRO A 283 61.43 -21.60 29.55
CA PRO A 283 62.76 -21.94 29.12
C PRO A 283 63.12 -23.33 29.64
N PHE A 284 63.63 -24.20 28.77
CA PHE A 284 64.29 -25.44 29.19
C PHE A 284 65.48 -25.09 30.10
N TRP A 285 65.30 -25.19 31.42
CA TRP A 285 66.40 -25.06 32.36
C TRP A 285 67.21 -26.35 32.34
N SER A 286 68.23 -26.40 31.48
CA SER A 286 69.32 -27.36 31.66
C SER A 286 70.13 -26.93 32.88
N SER A 287 70.00 -27.66 33.97
CA SER A 287 70.90 -27.59 35.12
C SER A 287 72.33 -27.91 34.67
N GLY A 288 73.22 -26.92 34.73
CA GLY A 288 74.62 -27.08 34.32
C GLY A 288 75.53 -26.00 34.91
N ALA A 289 76.05 -26.32 36.09
CA ALA A 289 77.18 -25.75 36.83
C ALA A 289 78.06 -24.63 36.20
N GLY A 290 78.41 -23.66 37.05
CA GLY A 290 79.74 -23.04 37.01
C GLY A 290 79.78 -21.51 36.94
N ARG A 291 79.93 -20.85 38.10
CA ARG A 291 80.53 -19.50 38.16
C ARG A 291 81.96 -19.57 37.59
N PRO A 292 82.41 -18.53 36.86
CA PRO A 292 83.38 -17.66 37.52
C PRO A 292 83.24 -16.15 37.23
N SER A 293 83.58 -15.41 38.29
CA SER A 293 84.24 -14.11 38.43
C SER A 293 84.61 -13.25 37.19
N ARG A 294 84.22 -11.96 37.31
CA ARG A 294 84.85 -10.69 36.90
C ARG A 294 85.13 -10.42 35.40
N SER A 295 84.52 -9.35 34.88
CA SER A 295 85.21 -8.06 34.66
C SER A 295 84.23 -7.01 34.14
N VAL A 296 84.21 -5.84 34.78
CA VAL A 296 83.38 -4.69 34.39
C VAL A 296 84.05 -3.97 33.22
N ARG A 297 83.35 -3.82 32.10
CA ARG A 297 83.63 -2.77 31.10
C ARG A 297 82.35 -1.97 30.85
N LYS A 298 82.38 -0.71 31.28
CA LYS A 298 81.41 0.32 30.90
C LYS A 298 81.51 0.56 29.40
N VAL A 299 80.41 0.43 28.67
CA VAL A 299 80.25 1.03 27.34
C VAL A 299 78.97 1.84 27.38
N HIS A 300 79.12 3.17 27.33
CA HIS A 300 78.02 4.11 27.17
C HIS A 300 77.52 4.03 25.73
N PHE A 301 76.22 3.75 25.54
CA PHE A 301 75.54 4.01 24.27
C PHE A 301 74.71 5.28 24.42
N VAL A 302 75.16 6.34 23.75
CA VAL A 302 74.46 7.61 23.61
C VAL A 302 73.53 7.47 22.41
N VAL A 303 72.21 7.54 22.63
CA VAL A 303 71.23 7.71 21.55
C VAL A 303 70.77 9.15 21.57
N VAL A 304 71.17 9.87 20.54
CA VAL A 304 70.85 11.29 20.30
C VAL A 304 69.41 11.40 19.81
N VAL A 305 68.57 12.08 20.59
CA VAL A 305 67.25 12.54 20.17
C VAL A 305 67.43 13.92 19.54
N VAL A 306 67.30 14.03 18.22
CA VAL A 306 67.16 15.33 17.56
C VAL A 306 65.68 15.56 17.27
N GLY A 307 65.07 16.37 18.13
CA GLY A 307 63.84 17.09 17.80
C GLY A 307 64.19 18.40 17.13
N LEU A 308 63.46 18.75 16.07
CA LEU A 308 63.43 20.11 15.53
C LEU A 308 61.96 20.56 15.45
N GLN A 309 61.55 21.33 16.45
CA GLN A 309 60.40 22.24 16.37
C GLN A 309 60.91 23.63 15.99
N LEU A 310 60.20 24.31 15.09
CA LEU A 310 60.04 25.77 14.98
C LEU A 310 58.89 26.00 13.97
N LEU A 311 57.63 26.14 14.40
CA LEU A 311 56.92 27.38 14.81
C LEU A 311 56.83 28.48 13.73
N LEU A 312 55.59 28.66 13.23
CA LEU A 312 54.83 29.90 12.93
C LEU A 312 55.58 31.03 12.15
N SER A 313 55.03 31.71 11.14
CA SER A 313 53.72 32.37 11.08
C SER A 313 53.55 33.14 9.74
N TYR A 314 52.29 33.33 9.31
CA TYR A 314 51.67 34.49 8.60
C TYR A 314 52.14 34.99 7.19
N LEU A 315 51.21 34.95 6.22
CA LEU A 315 50.68 36.04 5.34
C LEU A 315 50.00 35.42 4.09
N HIS A 316 48.66 35.37 4.00
CA HIS A 316 47.77 36.26 3.20
C HIS A 316 48.30 36.65 1.80
N CYS A 317 47.76 36.08 0.71
CA CYS A 317 46.72 36.67 -0.15
C CYS A 317 46.53 35.92 -1.49
N ASP A 318 45.28 36.01 -1.98
CA ASP A 318 44.77 35.88 -3.36
C ASP A 318 44.58 34.49 -4.02
N GLY A 319 43.31 34.16 -4.29
CA GLY A 319 42.86 33.16 -5.28
C GLY A 319 42.75 33.77 -6.68
N PRO A 320 41.82 33.34 -7.56
CA PRO A 320 41.13 32.04 -7.71
C PRO A 320 41.44 31.43 -9.10
N TYR A 321 41.13 30.15 -9.39
CA TYR A 321 40.73 29.77 -10.76
C TYR A 321 39.97 28.43 -10.85
N SER A 322 38.97 28.47 -11.73
CA SER A 322 37.98 27.47 -12.12
C SER A 322 38.49 26.53 -13.22
N SER A 323 38.01 25.28 -13.26
CA SER A 323 37.70 24.45 -14.46
C SER A 323 37.44 23.00 -13.99
N ARG A 324 36.28 22.36 -14.18
CA ARG A 324 35.62 21.85 -15.40
C ARG A 324 36.50 20.95 -16.30
N VAL A 325 36.29 19.64 -16.13
CA VAL A 325 36.16 18.48 -17.05
C VAL A 325 36.74 18.59 -18.48
N PRO A 326 37.45 17.54 -18.93
CA PRO A 326 37.01 16.68 -20.06
C PRO A 326 37.28 15.18 -19.72
N VAL A 327 36.64 14.11 -20.23
CA VAL A 327 35.69 13.76 -21.30
C VAL A 327 34.76 12.68 -20.73
#